data_AF-A0A257HXC1-F1
#
_entry.id   AF-A0A257HXC1-F1
#
_cell.length_a   1.000
_cell.length_b   1.000
_cell.length_c   1.000
_cell.angle_alpha   90.00
_cell.angle_beta   90.00
_cell.angle_gamma   90.00
#
_symmetry.space_group_name_H-M   'P 1'
#
loop_
_entity.id
_entity.type
_entity.pdbx_description
1 polymer ?
#
loop_
_entity_poly.entity_id
_entity_poly.type
_entity_poly.pdbx_seq_one_letter_code
_entity_poly.pdbx_strand_id
1 'polypeptide(L)'
;MKKIILACLLIVGASTASNAQLGDLTKQASSLAGAAGFDVNKLTSGIMGKLTPGLALTALQQPKVTEAVSGFLGKKANILGLLKSDPAKYASQFGSLFNGLKGNLGGILGKDQMTKFLGMKPATNNPTNVLSNLFY
;
A
#
# COMPACT_ATOMS: atom_id res chain seq x y z
N MET A 1 -40.48 -27.55 5.30
CA MET A 1 -39.62 -26.39 5.67
C MET A 1 -38.16 -26.81 5.51
N LYS A 2 -37.42 -26.11 4.64
CA LYS A 2 -36.01 -26.36 4.24
C LYS A 2 -35.05 -26.31 5.44
N LYS A 3 -34.21 -27.33 5.61
CA LYS A 3 -32.86 -27.18 6.19
C LYS A 3 -31.89 -28.04 5.39
N ILE A 4 -31.03 -27.36 4.64
CA ILE A 4 -30.06 -27.93 3.70
C ILE A 4 -28.88 -28.47 4.51
N ILE A 5 -28.53 -29.73 4.25
CA ILE A 5 -27.27 -30.37 4.62
C ILE A 5 -26.22 -29.90 3.63
N LEU A 6 -25.07 -29.41 4.11
CA LEU A 6 -23.83 -29.54 3.34
C LEU A 6 -22.62 -29.57 4.27
N ALA A 7 -22.18 -30.80 4.57
CA ALA A 7 -20.85 -31.09 5.05
C ALA A 7 -19.93 -31.27 3.82
N CYS A 8 -18.77 -30.64 3.82
CA CYS A 8 -17.63 -31.09 3.04
C CYS A 8 -16.35 -30.77 3.81
N LEU A 9 -15.86 -31.79 4.51
CA LEU A 9 -14.53 -31.89 5.07
C LEU A 9 -13.69 -32.67 4.06
N LEU A 10 -12.62 -32.09 3.51
CA LEU A 10 -11.52 -32.86 2.93
C LEU A 10 -10.19 -32.17 3.29
N ILE A 11 -9.34 -32.97 3.93
CA ILE A 11 -7.99 -32.70 4.43
C ILE A 11 -6.96 -33.15 3.37
N VAL A 12 -5.70 -32.74 3.55
CA VAL A 12 -4.43 -33.14 2.88
C VAL A 12 -4.09 -32.22 1.70
N GLY A 13 -2.92 -31.59 1.56
CA GLY A 13 -1.63 -31.60 2.27
C GLY A 13 -0.55 -31.28 1.22
N ALA A 14 0.33 -30.30 1.47
CA ALA A 14 1.62 -30.15 0.78
C ALA A 14 2.43 -29.00 1.40
N SER A 15 3.55 -29.35 2.02
CA SER A 15 4.65 -28.44 2.33
C SER A 15 5.42 -28.14 1.05
N THR A 16 5.36 -26.91 0.56
CA THR A 16 6.33 -26.36 -0.38
C THR A 16 6.63 -24.92 0.00
N ALA A 17 7.91 -24.57 0.06
CA ALA A 17 8.41 -23.26 0.44
C ALA A 17 7.71 -22.11 -0.32
N SER A 18 7.01 -21.24 0.41
CA SER A 18 6.36 -20.06 -0.15
C SER A 18 7.36 -18.93 -0.35
N ASN A 19 8.00 -18.87 -1.51
CA ASN A 19 8.50 -17.63 -2.09
C ASN A 19 7.63 -17.30 -3.31
N ALA A 20 6.47 -16.66 -3.09
CA ALA A 20 5.74 -15.81 -4.06
C ALA A 20 4.27 -15.61 -3.60
N GLN A 21 4.02 -14.78 -2.59
CA GLN A 21 2.64 -14.32 -2.29
C GLN A 21 2.46 -12.80 -2.42
N LEU A 22 3.48 -12.07 -2.87
CA LEU A 22 3.37 -10.63 -3.09
C LEU A 22 2.48 -10.28 -4.29
N GLY A 23 2.44 -11.10 -5.35
CA GLY A 23 1.63 -10.82 -6.54
C GLY A 23 0.11 -10.96 -6.36
N ASP A 24 -0.33 -11.81 -5.44
CA ASP A 24 -1.75 -12.07 -5.18
C ASP A 24 -2.37 -10.98 -4.29
N LEU A 25 -1.62 -10.50 -3.30
CA LEU A 25 -2.02 -9.37 -2.44
C LEU A 25 -2.23 -8.08 -3.24
N THR A 26 -1.38 -7.80 -4.23
CA THR A 26 -1.53 -6.62 -5.10
C THR A 26 -2.74 -6.75 -6.03
N LYS A 27 -3.05 -7.97 -6.51
CA LYS A 27 -4.25 -8.24 -7.32
C LYS A 27 -5.55 -8.14 -6.50
N GLN A 28 -5.57 -8.69 -5.29
CA GLN A 28 -6.73 -8.58 -4.40
C GLN A 28 -6.98 -7.13 -3.96
N ALA A 29 -5.92 -6.38 -3.62
CA ALA A 29 -6.03 -4.95 -3.33
C ALA A 29 -6.53 -4.13 -4.54
N SER A 30 -6.13 -4.51 -5.77
CA SER A 30 -6.61 -3.86 -7.00
C SER A 30 -8.11 -4.12 -7.25
N SER A 31 -8.61 -5.32 -6.91
CA SER A 31 -10.02 -5.68 -7.11
C SER A 31 -10.99 -4.99 -6.14
N LEU A 32 -10.56 -4.69 -4.92
CA LEU A 32 -11.36 -3.97 -3.91
C LEU A 32 -11.36 -2.45 -4.11
N ALA A 33 -10.27 -1.90 -4.67
CA ALA A 33 -10.10 -0.46 -4.83
C ALA A 33 -10.80 0.12 -6.09
N GLY A 34 -11.19 -0.76 -7.02
CA GLY A 34 -11.94 -0.42 -8.23
C GLY A 34 -13.34 0.15 -7.99
N ALA A 35 -13.87 0.07 -6.77
CA ALA A 35 -15.22 0.53 -6.44
C ALA A 35 -15.31 2.02 -6.01
N ALA A 36 -14.18 2.70 -5.76
CA ALA A 36 -14.18 4.05 -5.15
C ALA A 36 -13.11 5.02 -5.68
N GLY A 37 -12.68 4.88 -6.93
CA GLY A 37 -11.72 5.80 -7.56
C GLY A 37 -10.28 5.74 -6.99
N PHE A 38 -9.97 4.75 -6.17
CA PHE A 38 -8.63 4.54 -5.60
C PHE A 38 -7.86 3.51 -6.43
N ASP A 39 -7.32 3.92 -7.58
CA ASP A 39 -6.55 3.01 -8.44
C ASP A 39 -5.09 2.94 -7.99
N VAL A 40 -4.71 1.83 -7.34
CA VAL A 40 -3.36 1.62 -6.79
C VAL A 40 -2.28 1.79 -7.85
N ASN A 41 -2.49 1.32 -9.07
CA ASN A 41 -1.49 1.39 -10.14
C ASN A 41 -1.30 2.83 -10.62
N LYS A 42 -2.41 3.54 -10.89
CA LYS A 42 -2.34 4.96 -11.29
C LYS A 42 -1.73 5.84 -10.20
N LEU A 43 -2.11 5.62 -8.94
CA LEU A 43 -1.56 6.34 -7.80
C LEU A 43 -0.07 6.05 -7.62
N THR A 44 0.35 4.79 -7.73
CA THR A 44 1.77 4.41 -7.68
C THR A 44 2.55 5.14 -8.76
N SER A 45 2.10 5.09 -10.01
CA SER A 45 2.76 5.78 -11.13
C SER A 45 2.84 7.29 -10.91
N GLY A 46 1.75 7.92 -10.46
CA GLY A 46 1.72 9.36 -10.17
C GLY A 46 2.67 9.76 -9.04
N ILE A 47 2.73 8.97 -7.97
CA ILE A 47 3.65 9.16 -6.85
C ILE A 47 5.10 8.96 -7.31
N MET A 48 5.40 7.90 -8.04
CA MET A 48 6.74 7.65 -8.56
C MET A 48 7.20 8.77 -9.51
N GLY A 49 6.28 9.39 -10.24
CA GLY A 49 6.55 10.61 -11.04
C GLY A 49 6.97 11.83 -10.20
N LYS A 50 6.66 11.86 -8.89
CA LYS A 50 7.13 12.88 -7.95
C LYS A 50 8.38 12.43 -7.18
N LEU A 51 8.39 11.19 -6.69
CA LEU A 51 9.48 10.66 -5.88
C LEU A 51 10.77 10.46 -6.68
N THR A 52 10.69 10.03 -7.93
CA THR A 52 11.87 9.79 -8.77
C THR A 52 12.72 11.05 -8.95
N PRO A 53 12.19 12.17 -9.46
CA PRO A 53 12.96 13.41 -9.54
C PRO A 53 13.20 14.05 -8.16
N GLY A 54 12.22 14.00 -7.24
CA GLY A 54 12.32 14.66 -5.93
C GLY A 54 13.39 14.06 -5.01
N LEU A 55 13.66 12.76 -5.16
CA LEU A 55 14.65 12.03 -4.36
C LEU A 55 15.89 11.64 -5.16
N ALA A 56 15.96 12.00 -6.45
CA ALA A 56 16.99 11.56 -7.37
C ALA A 56 17.20 10.02 -7.31
N LEU A 57 16.10 9.26 -7.46
CA LEU A 57 16.13 7.80 -7.35
C LEU A 57 16.95 7.19 -8.49
N THR A 58 17.91 6.34 -8.11
CA THR A 58 18.69 5.57 -9.10
C THR A 58 17.86 4.48 -9.76
N ALA A 59 18.34 3.97 -10.90
CA ALA A 59 17.70 2.84 -11.59
C ALA A 59 17.56 1.59 -10.70
N LEU A 60 18.46 1.40 -9.73
CA LEU A 60 18.40 0.29 -8.77
C LEU A 60 17.38 0.52 -7.65
N GLN A 61 17.11 1.78 -7.29
CA GLN A 61 16.17 2.14 -6.24
C GLN A 61 14.73 2.18 -6.74
N GLN A 62 14.50 2.69 -7.95
CA GLN A 62 13.17 2.88 -8.53
C GLN A 62 12.25 1.65 -8.43
N PRO A 63 12.64 0.42 -8.83
CA PRO A 63 11.75 -0.74 -8.72
C PRO A 63 11.41 -1.08 -7.26
N LYS A 64 12.37 -0.94 -6.34
CA LYS A 64 12.15 -1.22 -4.91
C LYS A 64 11.24 -0.19 -4.25
N VAL A 65 11.42 1.10 -4.58
CA VAL A 65 10.54 2.17 -4.10
C VAL A 65 9.13 2.00 -4.67
N THR A 66 9.01 1.61 -5.94
CA THR A 66 7.72 1.31 -6.59
C THR A 66 6.98 0.18 -5.86
N GLU A 67 7.68 -0.89 -5.50
CA GLU A 67 7.12 -2.00 -4.73
C GLU A 67 6.68 -1.56 -3.32
N ALA A 68 7.51 -0.79 -2.61
CA ALA A 68 7.16 -0.27 -1.29
C ALA A 68 5.93 0.65 -1.32
N VAL A 69 5.84 1.54 -2.31
CA VAL A 69 4.71 2.47 -2.50
C VAL A 69 3.44 1.73 -2.88
N SER A 70 3.49 0.86 -3.90
CA SER A 70 2.32 0.09 -4.35
C SER A 70 1.81 -0.85 -3.26
N GLY A 71 2.71 -1.52 -2.51
CA GLY A 71 2.36 -2.35 -1.37
C GLY A 71 1.69 -1.57 -0.24
N PHE A 72 2.20 -0.37 0.07
CA PHE A 72 1.54 0.52 1.03
C PHE A 72 0.15 0.96 0.57
N LEU A 73 0.01 1.42 -0.68
CA LEU A 73 -1.27 1.84 -1.24
C LEU A 73 -2.29 0.71 -1.28
N GLY A 74 -1.86 -0.50 -1.64
CA GLY A 74 -2.73 -1.69 -1.63
C GLY A 74 -3.24 -2.00 -0.22
N LYS A 75 -2.37 -1.95 0.80
CA LYS A 75 -2.79 -2.10 2.20
C LYS A 75 -3.71 -0.96 2.66
N LYS A 76 -3.42 0.27 2.25
CA LYS A 76 -4.26 1.44 2.55
C LYS A 76 -5.67 1.28 1.97
N ALA A 77 -5.80 0.77 0.74
CA ALA A 77 -7.09 0.53 0.10
C ALA A 77 -8.02 -0.33 0.97
N ASN A 78 -7.47 -1.35 1.63
CA ASN A 78 -8.23 -2.25 2.51
C ASN A 78 -8.78 -1.58 3.78
N ILE A 79 -8.23 -0.42 4.18
CA ILE A 79 -8.63 0.29 5.39
C ILE A 79 -9.45 1.55 5.10
N LEU A 80 -9.61 1.96 3.83
CA LEU A 80 -10.32 3.20 3.47
C LEU A 80 -11.77 3.23 3.96
N GLY A 81 -12.45 2.08 4.04
CA GLY A 81 -13.81 2.00 4.58
C GLY A 81 -13.91 2.48 6.03
N LEU A 82 -12.82 2.33 6.80
CA LEU A 82 -12.76 2.76 8.20
C LEU A 82 -12.82 4.27 8.36
N LEU A 83 -12.47 5.07 7.34
CA LEU A 83 -12.59 6.54 7.41
C LEU A 83 -14.02 7.00 7.77
N LYS A 84 -15.04 6.24 7.36
CA LYS A 84 -16.44 6.53 7.66
C LYS A 84 -16.94 5.75 8.88
N SER A 85 -16.56 4.47 8.99
CA SER A 85 -17.14 3.59 10.01
C SER A 85 -16.42 3.65 11.36
N ASP A 86 -15.11 3.91 11.38
CA ASP A 86 -14.27 3.94 12.58
C ASP A 86 -12.96 4.75 12.35
N PRO A 87 -13.02 6.09 12.46
CA PRO A 87 -11.88 6.96 12.17
C PRO A 87 -10.68 6.74 13.10
N ALA A 88 -10.91 6.32 14.35
CA ALA A 88 -9.85 6.05 15.32
C ALA A 88 -9.06 4.80 14.90
N LYS A 89 -9.76 3.74 14.49
CA LYS A 89 -9.13 2.53 13.96
C LYS A 89 -8.43 2.80 12.63
N TYR A 90 -9.00 3.64 11.75
CA TYR A 90 -8.29 4.09 10.55
C TYR A 90 -6.97 4.76 10.91
N ALA A 91 -6.99 5.75 11.80
CA ALA A 91 -5.78 6.50 12.18
C ALA A 91 -4.70 5.59 12.77
N SER A 92 -5.08 4.64 13.63
CA SER A 92 -4.17 3.65 14.19
C SER A 92 -3.55 2.76 13.10
N GLN A 93 -4.38 2.16 12.23
CA GLN A 93 -3.89 1.27 11.17
C GLN A 93 -3.06 2.02 10.13
N PHE A 94 -3.49 3.22 9.74
CA PHE A 94 -2.72 4.09 8.86
C PHE A 94 -1.35 4.40 9.45
N GLY A 95 -1.27 4.76 10.74
CA GLY A 95 0.00 4.99 11.43
C GLY A 95 0.94 3.78 11.38
N SER A 96 0.41 2.57 11.61
CA SER A 96 1.18 1.33 11.46
C SER A 96 1.64 1.09 10.02
N LEU A 97 0.76 1.28 9.03
CA LEU A 97 1.10 1.15 7.61
C LEU A 97 2.17 2.14 7.17
N PHE A 98 2.04 3.41 7.59
CA PHE A 98 3.00 4.46 7.25
C PHE A 98 4.36 4.23 7.93
N ASN A 99 4.37 3.72 9.17
CA ASN A 99 5.60 3.27 9.81
C ASN A 99 6.26 2.12 9.05
N GLY A 100 5.48 1.15 8.56
CA GLY A 100 5.97 0.09 7.68
C GLY A 100 6.56 0.61 6.37
N LEU A 101 5.89 1.59 5.73
CA LEU A 101 6.42 2.25 4.53
C LEU A 101 7.76 2.93 4.81
N LYS A 102 7.87 3.69 5.91
CA LYS A 102 9.14 4.33 6.31
C LYS A 102 10.25 3.31 6.56
N GLY A 103 9.95 2.18 7.22
CA GLY A 103 10.91 1.10 7.42
C GLY A 103 11.42 0.52 6.11
N ASN A 104 10.51 0.18 5.20
CA ASN A 104 10.87 -0.35 3.87
C ASN A 104 11.71 0.65 3.07
N LEU A 105 11.28 1.92 3.03
CA LEU A 105 12.02 2.98 2.35
C LEU A 105 13.39 3.23 3.01
N GLY A 106 13.51 3.08 4.32
CA GLY A 106 14.79 3.23 5.04
C GLY A 106 15.84 2.18 4.66
N GLY A 107 15.40 1.00 4.18
CA GLY A 107 16.29 -0.02 3.62
C GLY A 107 16.67 0.21 2.15
N ILE A 108 16.02 1.16 1.46
CA ILE A 108 16.21 1.42 0.02
C ILE A 108 16.90 2.77 -0.22
N LEU A 109 16.50 3.78 0.55
CA LEU A 109 16.91 5.16 0.41
C LEU A 109 18.12 5.46 1.30
N GLY A 110 19.03 6.31 0.80
CA GLY A 110 20.05 6.92 1.64
C GLY A 110 19.43 7.90 2.66
N LYS A 111 20.19 8.25 3.70
CA LYS A 111 19.74 9.16 4.78
C LYS A 111 19.18 10.49 4.27
N ASP A 112 19.84 11.09 3.27
CA ASP A 112 19.41 12.37 2.70
C ASP A 112 18.13 12.22 1.88
N GLN A 113 18.01 11.13 1.12
CA GLN A 113 16.79 10.81 0.37
C GLN A 113 15.61 10.54 1.31
N MET A 114 15.84 9.85 2.43
CA MET A 114 14.80 9.66 3.44
C MET A 114 14.36 10.98 4.08
N THR A 115 15.31 11.85 4.44
CA THR A 115 14.99 13.19 4.97
C THR A 115 14.18 14.00 3.97
N LYS A 116 14.56 13.99 2.69
CA LYS A 116 13.80 14.63 1.61
C LYS A 116 12.41 14.03 1.46
N PHE A 117 12.27 12.71 1.49
CA PHE A 117 10.98 12.04 1.41
C PHE A 117 10.02 12.53 2.51
N LEU A 118 10.48 12.60 3.76
CA LEU A 118 9.66 13.12 4.86
C LEU A 118 9.33 14.61 4.69
N GLY A 119 10.25 15.39 4.10
CA GLY A 119 10.05 16.79 3.74
C GLY A 119 9.10 17.01 2.55
N MET A 120 8.86 16.00 1.72
CA MET A 120 7.88 16.05 0.62
C MET A 120 6.43 15.87 1.09
N LYS A 121 6.20 15.79 2.41
CA LYS A 121 4.86 15.77 3.00
C LYS A 121 4.10 17.06 2.63
N PRO A 122 2.93 16.96 1.97
CA PRO A 122 2.09 18.13 1.72
C PRO A 122 1.66 18.80 3.03
N ALA A 123 1.43 20.11 3.04
CA ALA A 123 1.01 20.82 4.26
C ALA A 123 -0.38 20.36 4.74
N THR A 124 -1.27 20.04 3.80
CA THR A 124 -2.64 19.59 4.05
C THR A 124 -2.96 18.36 3.20
N ASN A 125 -4.00 17.62 3.60
CA ASN A 125 -4.55 16.55 2.77
C ASN A 125 -5.22 17.17 1.53
N ASN A 126 -4.47 17.23 0.43
CA ASN A 126 -4.91 17.82 -0.82
C ASN A 126 -5.11 16.73 -1.88
N PRO A 127 -6.34 16.50 -2.38
CA PRO A 127 -6.63 15.45 -3.35
C PRO A 127 -5.97 15.68 -4.72
N THR A 128 -5.56 16.90 -5.06
CA THR A 128 -4.82 17.19 -6.30
C THR A 128 -3.32 16.91 -6.18
N ASN A 129 -2.80 16.82 -4.96
CA ASN A 129 -1.43 16.40 -4.71
C ASN A 129 -1.41 14.89 -4.45
N VAL A 130 -0.93 14.13 -5.44
CA VAL A 130 -0.90 12.66 -5.36
C VAL A 130 -0.10 12.15 -4.15
N LEU A 131 0.90 12.90 -3.66
CA LEU A 131 1.68 12.53 -2.47
C LEU A 131 0.83 12.53 -1.19
N SER A 132 -0.30 13.25 -1.15
CA SER A 132 -1.22 13.21 -0.01
C SER A 132 -1.65 11.77 0.31
N ASN A 133 -1.73 10.90 -0.71
CA ASN A 133 -2.07 9.49 -0.51
C ASN A 133 -1.06 8.71 0.34
N LEU A 134 0.19 9.18 0.47
CA LEU A 134 1.20 8.58 1.33
C LEU A 134 1.15 9.08 2.77
N PHE A 135 0.73 10.34 2.99
CA PHE A 135 0.88 11.02 4.28
C PHE A 135 -0.42 11.21 5.06
N TYR A 136 -1.58 10.97 4.44
CA TYR A 136 -2.93 11.11 5.00
C TYR A 136 -3.80 9.94 4.56
#